data_AF-A0A358EMI2-F1
#
_entry.id   AF-A0A358EMI2-F1
#
_cell.length_a   1.000
_cell.length_b   1.000
_cell.length_c   1.000
_cell.angle_alpha   90.00
_cell.angle_beta   90.00
_cell.angle_gamma   90.00
#
_symmetry.space_group_name_H-M   'P 1'
#
loop_
_entity.id
_entity.type
_entity.pdbx_description
1 polymer ?
#
loop_
_entity_poly.entity_id
_entity_poly.type
_entity_poly.pdbx_seq_one_letter_code
_entity_poly.pdbx_strand_id
1 'polypeptide(L)'
;MKIIYTFILTAFAIVAQNNTKYYQPIVKDVEGWTIAVEPRLLNKENKELADKCLVALANHLQRVKYILPEEKWKPLQKLPIRLELHNERLSSMQYHPSVSWLRANRHDPALAKHVHIPRARALIDRGMWAKHPYVILHELAHAYHDQVLSFENRDIIGAYQAMKKEGIYEKVMLYTGRTVRHYGLNNHKEYFAESTEAYLGVNDFYPFVRAELEKHDPRMYRVMQKVWGPVR
;
A
#
# COMPACT_ATOMS: atom_id res chain seq x y z
N MET A 1 24.97 61.95 34.28
CA MET A 1 23.93 60.89 34.38
C MET A 1 23.24 60.76 33.02
N LYS A 2 23.57 59.74 32.21
CA LYS A 2 22.86 59.41 30.97
C LYS A 2 22.08 58.13 31.21
N ILE A 3 20.75 58.22 31.16
CA ILE A 3 19.82 57.12 31.36
C ILE A 3 19.81 56.28 30.09
N ILE A 4 20.13 54.99 30.22
CA ILE A 4 20.04 54.00 29.14
C ILE A 4 18.63 53.40 29.22
N TYR A 5 17.83 53.58 28.16
CA TYR A 5 16.55 52.90 28.01
C TYR A 5 16.77 51.56 27.30
N THR A 6 16.61 50.46 28.04
CA THR A 6 16.63 49.10 27.50
C THR A 6 15.26 48.79 26.88
N PHE A 7 15.18 48.71 25.55
CA PHE A 7 14.01 48.19 24.86
C PHE A 7 13.98 46.66 24.99
N ILE A 8 13.01 46.14 25.73
CA ILE A 8 12.71 44.70 25.76
C ILE A 8 11.81 44.39 24.55
N LEU A 9 12.36 43.74 23.54
CA LEU A 9 11.56 43.16 22.45
C LEU A 9 10.95 41.84 22.92
N THR A 10 9.66 41.84 23.26
CA THR A 10 8.89 40.62 23.43
C THR A 10 8.54 40.05 22.06
N ALA A 11 9.21 38.97 21.66
CA ALA A 11 8.85 38.21 20.48
C ALA A 11 7.60 37.35 20.78
N PHE A 12 6.45 37.75 20.24
CA PHE A 12 5.29 36.86 20.17
C PHE A 12 5.52 35.85 19.05
N ALA A 13 5.71 34.58 19.40
CA ALA A 13 5.63 33.49 18.43
C ALA A 13 4.17 33.36 17.99
N ILE A 14 3.86 33.87 16.80
CA ILE A 14 2.61 33.56 16.12
C ILE A 14 2.67 32.09 15.71
N VAL A 15 2.01 31.23 16.47
CA VAL A 15 1.76 29.85 16.04
C VAL A 15 0.79 29.95 14.87
N ALA A 16 1.30 29.73 13.65
CA ALA A 16 0.47 29.70 12.45
C ALA A 16 -0.62 28.63 12.63
N GLN A 17 -1.88 29.06 12.65
CA GLN A 17 -3.01 28.14 12.54
C GLN A 17 -2.93 27.43 11.19
N ASN A 18 -2.64 26.13 11.21
CA ASN A 18 -2.78 25.27 10.03
C ASN A 18 -4.26 25.21 9.66
N ASN A 19 -4.67 26.10 8.75
CA ASN A 19 -6.00 26.09 8.15
C ASN A 19 -6.10 24.82 7.28
N THR A 20 -6.57 23.70 7.85
CA THR A 20 -6.52 22.40 7.17
C THR A 20 -7.49 22.39 5.99
N LYS A 21 -6.94 22.47 4.77
CA LYS A 21 -7.65 22.28 3.49
C LYS A 21 -8.10 20.82 3.25
N TYR A 22 -7.82 19.91 4.19
CA TYR A 22 -8.09 18.48 4.08
C TYR A 22 -9.28 18.10 4.95
N TYR A 23 -10.11 17.18 4.46
CA TYR A 23 -11.28 16.69 5.19
C TYR A 23 -10.85 15.77 6.34
N GLN A 24 -11.69 15.66 7.37
CA GLN A 24 -11.53 14.65 8.41
C GLN A 24 -12.23 13.35 7.98
N PRO A 25 -11.54 12.19 7.96
CA PRO A 25 -12.16 10.94 7.55
C PRO A 25 -13.14 10.40 8.60
N ILE A 26 -14.13 9.65 8.13
CA ILE A 26 -15.00 8.82 8.97
C ILE A 26 -14.40 7.42 9.04
N VAL A 27 -14.16 6.94 10.25
CA VAL A 27 -13.61 5.59 10.46
C VAL A 27 -14.72 4.55 10.33
N LYS A 28 -14.43 3.48 9.58
CA LYS A 28 -15.26 2.29 9.42
C LYS A 28 -14.43 1.05 9.74
N ASP A 29 -15.09 0.03 10.27
CA ASP A 29 -14.53 -1.31 10.37
C ASP A 29 -14.94 -2.11 9.12
N VAL A 30 -13.97 -2.73 8.47
CA VAL A 30 -14.21 -3.71 7.40
C VAL A 30 -13.32 -4.92 7.67
N GLU A 31 -13.93 -6.05 8.00
CA GLU A 31 -13.22 -7.30 8.32
C GLU A 31 -12.24 -7.19 9.50
N GLY A 32 -12.41 -6.18 10.38
CA GLY A 32 -11.49 -5.82 11.46
C GLY A 32 -10.39 -4.82 11.07
N TRP A 33 -10.28 -4.43 9.81
CA TRP A 33 -9.39 -3.34 9.38
C TRP A 33 -10.03 -1.99 9.66
N THR A 34 -9.21 -1.05 10.12
CA THR A 34 -9.58 0.36 10.23
C THR A 34 -9.51 1.03 8.85
N ILE A 35 -10.67 1.40 8.30
CA ILE A 35 -10.79 2.13 7.05
C ILE A 35 -11.14 3.58 7.33
N ALA A 36 -10.22 4.49 7.03
CA ALA A 36 -10.47 5.93 7.03
C ALA A 36 -11.19 6.30 5.73
N VAL A 37 -12.46 6.65 5.79
CA VAL A 37 -13.30 6.92 4.61
C VAL A 37 -13.51 8.42 4.43
N GLU A 38 -13.37 8.92 3.21
CA GLU A 38 -13.76 10.28 2.88
C GLU A 38 -15.27 10.51 3.13
N PRO A 39 -15.68 11.56 3.89
CA PRO A 39 -17.08 11.77 4.22
C PRO A 39 -18.02 11.81 3.03
N ARG A 40 -17.61 12.43 1.92
CA ARG A 40 -18.43 12.54 0.69
C ARG A 40 -18.80 11.18 0.10
N LEU A 41 -17.98 10.14 0.28
CA LEU A 41 -18.31 8.79 -0.17
C LEU A 41 -19.53 8.24 0.57
N LEU A 42 -19.74 8.65 1.82
CA LEU A 42 -20.82 8.17 2.68
C LEU A 42 -22.11 9.01 2.59
N ASN A 43 -22.13 10.05 1.74
CA ASN A 43 -23.34 10.84 1.50
C ASN A 43 -24.41 10.01 0.77
N LYS A 44 -25.67 10.43 0.89
CA LYS A 44 -26.84 9.72 0.33
C LYS A 44 -26.71 9.48 -1.18
N GLU A 45 -26.15 10.42 -1.92
CA GLU A 45 -25.97 10.35 -3.38
C GLU A 45 -24.96 9.27 -3.79
N ASN A 46 -24.01 8.92 -2.90
CA ASN A 46 -22.96 7.94 -3.16
C ASN A 46 -23.19 6.61 -2.45
N LYS A 47 -24.32 6.43 -1.74
CA LYS A 47 -24.57 5.26 -0.90
C LYS A 47 -24.38 3.94 -1.65
N GLU A 48 -24.96 3.80 -2.84
CA GLU A 48 -24.86 2.56 -3.63
C GLU A 48 -23.40 2.27 -4.03
N LEU A 49 -22.65 3.30 -4.41
CA LEU A 49 -21.22 3.17 -4.72
C LEU A 49 -20.45 2.74 -3.48
N ALA A 50 -20.67 3.40 -2.34
CA ALA A 50 -20.00 3.09 -1.09
C ALA A 50 -20.25 1.66 -0.64
N ASP A 51 -21.51 1.20 -0.67
CA ASP A 51 -21.90 -0.16 -0.30
C ASP A 51 -21.14 -1.19 -1.17
N LYS A 52 -21.14 -1.00 -2.50
CA LYS A 52 -20.44 -1.89 -3.44
C LYS A 52 -18.93 -1.88 -3.23
N CYS A 53 -18.32 -0.71 -3.03
CA CYS A 53 -16.89 -0.58 -2.79
C CYS A 53 -16.46 -1.21 -1.47
N LEU A 54 -17.24 -1.06 -0.40
CA LEU A 54 -16.94 -1.66 0.90
C LEU A 54 -17.06 -3.19 0.85
N VAL A 55 -18.04 -3.72 0.11
CA VAL A 55 -18.14 -5.18 -0.15
C VAL A 55 -16.94 -5.68 -0.95
N ALA A 56 -16.53 -4.96 -2.00
CA ALA A 56 -15.36 -5.32 -2.80
C ALA A 56 -14.06 -5.27 -1.97
N LEU A 57 -13.89 -4.25 -1.12
CA LEU A 57 -12.77 -4.15 -0.20
C LEU A 57 -12.78 -5.29 0.82
N ALA A 58 -13.94 -5.62 1.39
CA ALA A 58 -14.08 -6.77 2.30
C ALA A 58 -13.63 -8.07 1.61
N ASN A 59 -13.98 -8.28 0.34
CA ASN A 59 -13.52 -9.45 -0.42
C ASN A 59 -11.97 -9.52 -0.51
N HIS A 60 -11.31 -8.41 -0.84
CA HIS A 60 -9.84 -8.37 -0.85
C HIS A 60 -9.24 -8.74 0.52
N LEU A 61 -9.79 -8.20 1.61
CA LEU A 61 -9.29 -8.43 2.97
C LEU A 61 -9.59 -9.84 3.47
N GLN A 62 -10.76 -10.40 3.16
CA GLN A 62 -11.13 -11.79 3.48
C GLN A 62 -10.17 -12.79 2.85
N ARG A 63 -9.74 -12.57 1.59
CA ARG A 63 -8.75 -13.44 0.92
C ARG A 63 -7.47 -13.53 1.74
N VAL A 64 -6.98 -12.40 2.28
CA VAL A 64 -5.81 -12.38 3.17
C VAL A 64 -6.04 -13.23 4.42
N LYS A 65 -7.19 -13.05 5.10
CA LYS A 65 -7.52 -13.82 6.32
C LYS A 65 -7.66 -15.32 6.07
N TYR A 66 -8.17 -15.72 4.92
CA TYR A 66 -8.39 -17.13 4.61
C TYR A 66 -7.13 -17.84 4.12
N ILE A 67 -6.21 -17.12 3.48
CA ILE A 67 -4.94 -17.69 3.00
C ILE A 67 -3.93 -17.80 4.14
N LEU A 68 -3.84 -16.76 4.98
CA LEU A 68 -2.83 -16.68 6.03
C LEU A 68 -3.36 -17.22 7.36
N PRO A 69 -2.50 -17.81 8.20
CA PRO A 69 -2.88 -18.11 9.57
C PRO A 69 -3.00 -16.82 10.40
N GLU A 70 -3.69 -16.89 11.54
CA GLU A 70 -4.07 -15.73 12.35
C GLU A 70 -2.91 -14.86 12.77
N GLU A 71 -1.80 -15.47 13.16
CA GLU A 71 -0.57 -14.79 13.55
C GLU A 71 0.05 -13.95 12.43
N LYS A 72 -0.28 -14.24 11.16
CA LYS A 72 0.24 -13.55 9.97
C LYS A 72 -0.70 -12.46 9.48
N TRP A 73 -2.02 -12.68 9.48
CA TRP A 73 -2.95 -11.63 9.06
C TRP A 73 -3.26 -10.60 10.16
N LYS A 74 -3.15 -10.93 11.45
CA LYS A 74 -3.42 -9.96 12.53
C LYS A 74 -2.53 -8.70 12.48
N PRO A 75 -1.22 -8.79 12.20
CA PRO A 75 -0.41 -7.59 12.00
C PRO A 75 -0.83 -6.79 10.76
N LEU A 76 -1.21 -7.45 9.66
CA LEU A 76 -1.73 -6.78 8.45
C LEU A 76 -3.03 -6.02 8.75
N GLN A 77 -3.88 -6.57 9.63
CA GLN A 77 -5.14 -5.94 10.06
C GLN A 77 -4.97 -4.60 10.77
N LYS A 78 -3.80 -4.37 11.38
CA LYS A 78 -3.47 -3.11 12.05
C LYS A 78 -3.02 -2.01 11.08
N LEU A 79 -2.75 -2.36 9.82
CA LEU A 79 -2.27 -1.40 8.82
C LEU A 79 -3.45 -0.56 8.30
N PRO A 80 -3.39 0.77 8.40
CA PRO A 80 -4.54 1.61 8.11
C PRO A 80 -4.74 1.76 6.59
N ILE A 81 -6.00 1.82 6.18
CA ILE A 81 -6.40 2.03 4.79
C ILE A 81 -7.18 3.35 4.68
N ARG A 82 -6.83 4.18 3.70
CA ARG A 82 -7.60 5.37 3.32
C ARG A 82 -8.41 5.07 2.06
N LEU A 83 -9.71 5.32 2.10
CA LEU A 83 -10.62 5.21 0.96
C LEU A 83 -11.23 6.57 0.63
N GLU A 84 -11.00 7.06 -0.58
CA GLU A 84 -11.53 8.33 -1.07
C GLU A 84 -12.61 8.09 -2.15
N LEU A 85 -13.59 9.00 -2.23
CA LEU A 85 -14.57 9.00 -3.33
C LEU A 85 -13.84 9.23 -4.66
N HIS A 86 -13.05 10.32 -4.71
CA HIS A 86 -12.26 10.68 -5.88
C HIS A 86 -11.14 11.68 -5.54
N ASN A 87 -9.90 11.25 -5.74
CA ASN A 87 -8.73 12.11 -5.69
C ASN A 87 -8.39 12.66 -7.09
N GLU A 88 -8.26 13.99 -7.17
CA GLU A 88 -7.96 14.71 -8.42
C GLU A 88 -6.52 14.47 -8.91
N ARG A 89 -5.58 14.17 -8.01
CA ARG A 89 -4.15 14.06 -8.33
C ARG A 89 -3.66 12.62 -8.40
N LEU A 90 -4.19 11.75 -7.55
CA LEU A 90 -3.81 10.35 -7.45
C LEU A 90 -4.91 9.47 -8.03
N SER A 91 -4.53 8.48 -8.84
CA SER A 91 -5.47 7.53 -9.45
C SER A 91 -5.23 6.10 -9.02
N SER A 92 -3.96 5.69 -8.97
CA SER A 92 -3.57 4.32 -8.62
C SER A 92 -3.63 4.12 -7.11
N MET A 93 -4.07 2.92 -6.70
CA MET A 93 -3.88 2.45 -5.33
C MET A 93 -2.38 2.42 -5.04
N GLN A 94 -1.99 2.89 -3.85
CA GLN A 94 -0.58 3.03 -3.48
C GLN A 94 -0.40 3.18 -1.97
N TYR A 95 0.76 2.78 -1.47
CA TYR A 95 1.20 3.01 -0.10
C TYR A 95 2.06 4.27 0.04
N HIS A 96 1.84 5.06 1.10
CA HIS A 96 2.57 6.32 1.34
C HIS A 96 3.55 6.22 2.52
N PRO A 97 4.86 5.99 2.32
CA PRO A 97 5.78 5.77 3.44
C PRO A 97 6.19 7.05 4.19
N SER A 98 6.04 8.24 3.59
CA SER A 98 6.67 9.48 4.07
C SER A 98 5.77 10.70 4.01
N VAL A 99 5.67 11.39 5.15
CA VAL A 99 5.03 12.71 5.29
C VAL A 99 5.70 13.75 4.40
N SER A 100 7.03 13.72 4.28
CA SER A 100 7.80 14.70 3.51
C SER A 100 7.45 14.62 2.03
N TRP A 101 7.33 13.41 1.47
CA TRP A 101 6.94 13.22 0.07
C TRP A 101 5.51 13.71 -0.16
N LEU A 102 4.58 13.41 0.74
CA LEU A 102 3.19 13.88 0.67
C LEU A 102 3.12 15.42 0.63
N ARG A 103 3.83 16.09 1.53
CA ARG A 103 3.89 17.57 1.56
C ARG A 103 4.50 18.14 0.28
N ALA A 104 5.64 17.60 -0.17
CA ALA A 104 6.33 18.06 -1.38
C ALA A 104 5.44 17.91 -2.64
N ASN A 105 4.60 16.87 -2.68
CA ASN A 105 3.68 16.61 -3.79
C ASN A 105 2.26 17.15 -3.56
N ARG A 106 2.06 17.95 -2.49
CA ARG A 106 0.80 18.62 -2.14
C ARG A 106 -0.37 17.66 -1.88
N HIS A 107 -0.08 16.50 -1.29
CA HIS A 107 -1.07 15.55 -0.78
C HIS A 107 -1.30 15.75 0.72
N ASP A 108 -2.39 15.18 1.24
CA ASP A 108 -2.69 15.21 2.67
C ASP A 108 -1.58 14.49 3.46
N PRO A 109 -0.85 15.18 4.37
CA PRO A 109 0.16 14.56 5.23
C PRO A 109 -0.38 13.40 6.09
N ALA A 110 -1.69 13.38 6.39
CA ALA A 110 -2.33 12.33 7.17
C ALA A 110 -2.43 10.98 6.43
N LEU A 111 -2.11 10.94 5.12
CA LEU A 111 -1.97 9.70 4.36
C LEU A 111 -0.72 8.89 4.72
N ALA A 112 0.24 9.48 5.46
CA ALA A 112 1.46 8.77 5.79
C ALA A 112 1.16 7.45 6.50
N LYS A 113 1.87 6.40 6.11
CA LYS A 113 1.72 5.02 6.57
C LYS A 113 0.36 4.36 6.25
N HIS A 114 -0.44 4.95 5.35
CA HIS A 114 -1.68 4.34 4.87
C HIS A 114 -1.50 3.65 3.52
N VAL A 115 -2.18 2.52 3.36
CA VAL A 115 -2.60 2.05 2.03
C VAL A 115 -3.70 2.99 1.55
N HIS A 116 -3.53 3.60 0.39
CA HIS A 116 -4.45 4.59 -0.14
C HIS A 116 -5.16 4.04 -1.37
N ILE A 117 -6.49 4.09 -1.34
CA ILE A 117 -7.41 3.86 -2.44
C ILE A 117 -7.97 5.23 -2.84
N PRO A 118 -7.34 5.94 -3.79
CA PRO A 118 -7.68 7.35 -4.05
C PRO A 118 -9.00 7.52 -4.80
N ARG A 119 -9.54 6.44 -5.38
CA ARG A 119 -10.77 6.48 -6.16
C ARG A 119 -11.59 5.24 -5.88
N ALA A 120 -12.67 5.37 -5.13
CA ALA A 120 -13.52 4.24 -4.72
C ALA A 120 -13.98 3.39 -5.91
N ARG A 121 -14.33 4.01 -7.05
CA ARG A 121 -14.76 3.29 -8.26
C ARG A 121 -13.75 2.25 -8.76
N ALA A 122 -12.45 2.42 -8.48
CA ALA A 122 -11.43 1.43 -8.87
C ALA A 122 -11.63 0.07 -8.18
N LEU A 123 -12.24 0.03 -6.99
CA LEU A 123 -12.55 -1.22 -6.28
C LEU A 123 -13.63 -2.06 -6.97
N ILE A 124 -14.41 -1.49 -7.88
CA ILE A 124 -15.48 -2.19 -8.59
C ILE A 124 -15.25 -2.17 -10.11
N ASP A 125 -14.10 -1.69 -10.56
CA ASP A 125 -13.74 -1.64 -11.97
C ASP A 125 -13.35 -3.02 -12.48
N ARG A 126 -14.03 -3.50 -13.52
CA ARG A 126 -13.80 -4.83 -14.09
C ARG A 126 -12.37 -4.99 -14.64
N GLY A 127 -11.81 -3.93 -15.22
CA GLY A 127 -10.46 -3.94 -15.76
C GLY A 127 -9.42 -4.13 -14.66
N MET A 128 -9.60 -3.43 -13.52
CA MET A 128 -8.76 -3.58 -12.34
C MET A 128 -8.80 -5.01 -11.79
N TRP A 129 -9.99 -5.60 -11.64
CA TRP A 129 -10.12 -6.98 -11.16
C TRP A 129 -9.52 -8.02 -12.10
N ALA A 130 -9.63 -7.82 -13.41
CA ALA A 130 -9.05 -8.71 -14.40
C ALA A 130 -7.52 -8.56 -14.52
N LYS A 131 -7.01 -7.34 -14.32
CA LYS A 131 -5.59 -7.03 -14.39
C LYS A 131 -4.85 -7.41 -13.10
N HIS A 132 -5.30 -6.86 -11.97
CA HIS A 132 -4.54 -6.81 -10.71
C HIS A 132 -5.43 -7.25 -9.53
N PRO A 133 -5.89 -8.51 -9.51
CA PRO A 133 -6.88 -9.00 -8.55
C PRO A 133 -6.42 -8.98 -7.08
N TYR A 134 -5.11 -8.81 -6.83
CA TYR A 134 -4.51 -8.73 -5.50
C TYR A 134 -3.86 -7.36 -5.22
N VAL A 135 -4.24 -6.30 -5.92
CA VAL A 135 -3.69 -4.94 -5.71
C VAL A 135 -3.77 -4.45 -4.26
N ILE A 136 -4.83 -4.75 -3.51
CA ILE A 136 -4.91 -4.37 -2.10
C ILE A 136 -3.88 -5.14 -1.26
N LEU A 137 -3.63 -6.41 -1.58
CA LEU A 137 -2.57 -7.19 -0.94
C LEU A 137 -1.19 -6.65 -1.30
N HIS A 138 -0.97 -6.21 -2.55
CA HIS A 138 0.26 -5.53 -2.97
C HIS A 138 0.57 -4.33 -2.07
N GLU A 139 -0.40 -3.44 -1.90
CA GLU A 139 -0.20 -2.25 -1.07
C GLU A 139 -0.06 -2.57 0.40
N LEU A 140 -0.79 -3.58 0.90
CA LEU A 140 -0.59 -4.09 2.26
C LEU A 140 0.80 -4.71 2.43
N ALA A 141 1.38 -5.31 1.40
CA ALA A 141 2.75 -5.83 1.44
C ALA A 141 3.76 -4.68 1.56
N HIS A 142 3.58 -3.58 0.82
CA HIS A 142 4.39 -2.37 1.03
C HIS A 142 4.29 -1.84 2.46
N ALA A 143 3.07 -1.75 2.99
CA ALA A 143 2.82 -1.29 4.35
C ALA A 143 3.44 -2.23 5.40
N TYR A 144 3.35 -3.54 5.21
CA TYR A 144 3.96 -4.54 6.10
C TYR A 144 5.49 -4.50 6.05
N HIS A 145 6.06 -4.37 4.86
CA HIS A 145 7.50 -4.26 4.67
C HIS A 145 8.05 -3.02 5.39
N ASP A 146 7.36 -1.89 5.32
CA ASP A 146 7.74 -0.66 6.04
C ASP A 146 7.55 -0.80 7.57
N GLN A 147 6.33 -1.14 8.00
CA GLN A 147 5.90 -0.95 9.39
C GLN A 147 6.15 -2.16 10.29
N VAL A 148 6.33 -3.35 9.72
CA VAL A 148 6.52 -4.60 10.49
C VAL A 148 7.92 -5.18 10.27
N LEU A 149 8.40 -5.21 9.03
CA LEU A 149 9.72 -5.78 8.70
C LEU A 149 10.87 -4.77 8.70
N SER A 150 10.57 -3.49 8.49
CA SER A 150 11.49 -2.45 7.97
C SER A 150 11.90 -2.65 6.51
N PHE A 151 11.91 -1.55 5.75
CA PHE A 151 12.47 -1.53 4.39
C PHE A 151 13.96 -1.90 4.32
N GLU A 152 14.65 -1.96 5.45
CA GLU A 152 16.04 -2.41 5.57
C GLU A 152 16.16 -3.92 5.84
N ASN A 153 15.09 -4.68 5.63
CA ASN A 153 15.10 -6.13 5.82
C ASN A 153 16.15 -6.80 4.92
N ARG A 154 17.18 -7.37 5.56
CA ARG A 154 18.36 -7.92 4.86
C ARG A 154 18.05 -9.12 3.97
N ASP A 155 17.05 -9.93 4.32
CA ASP A 155 16.68 -11.09 3.51
C ASP A 155 16.06 -10.64 2.18
N ILE A 156 15.17 -9.63 2.24
CA ILE A 156 14.53 -9.06 1.05
C ILE A 156 15.56 -8.33 0.17
N ILE A 157 16.41 -7.48 0.77
CA ILE A 157 17.45 -6.75 0.03
C ILE A 157 18.45 -7.72 -0.60
N GLY A 158 18.89 -8.75 0.14
CA GLY A 158 19.81 -9.76 -0.37
C GLY A 158 19.21 -10.56 -1.52
N ALA A 159 17.94 -10.97 -1.41
CA ALA A 159 17.23 -11.65 -2.49
C ALA A 159 17.10 -10.77 -3.74
N TYR A 160 16.74 -9.50 -3.56
CA TYR A 160 16.61 -8.53 -4.65
C TYR A 160 17.93 -8.32 -5.40
N GLN A 161 19.03 -8.14 -4.67
CA GLN A 161 20.36 -7.96 -5.26
C GLN A 161 20.82 -9.20 -6.05
N ALA A 162 20.57 -10.40 -5.51
CA ALA A 162 20.89 -11.64 -6.19
C ALA A 162 20.04 -11.82 -7.46
N MET A 163 18.73 -11.61 -7.36
CA MET A 163 17.80 -11.64 -8.50
C MET A 163 18.24 -10.68 -9.62
N LYS A 164 18.64 -9.45 -9.27
CA LYS A 164 19.14 -8.48 -10.27
C LYS A 164 20.43 -8.92 -10.95
N LYS A 165 21.35 -9.53 -10.19
CA LYS A 165 22.60 -10.06 -10.75
C LYS A 165 22.33 -11.22 -11.72
N GLU A 166 21.34 -12.05 -11.41
CA GLU A 166 20.98 -13.22 -12.23
C GLU A 166 20.13 -12.83 -13.46
N GLY A 167 19.48 -11.67 -13.45
CA GLY A 167 18.73 -11.15 -14.59
C GLY A 167 17.46 -11.93 -14.91
N ILE A 168 16.98 -12.79 -13.99
CA ILE A 168 15.84 -13.70 -14.20
C ILE A 168 14.51 -12.97 -14.47
N TYR A 169 14.44 -11.67 -14.22
CA TYR A 169 13.24 -10.84 -14.41
C TYR A 169 13.34 -9.80 -15.54
N GLU A 170 14.42 -9.85 -16.33
CA GLU A 170 14.60 -8.91 -17.45
C GLU A 170 13.61 -9.15 -18.60
N LYS A 171 13.11 -10.38 -18.76
CA LYS A 171 12.11 -10.73 -19.76
C LYS A 171 11.12 -11.75 -19.19
N VAL A 172 9.97 -11.26 -18.76
CA VAL A 172 8.87 -12.07 -18.21
C VAL A 172 7.56 -11.77 -18.94
N MET A 173 6.59 -12.66 -18.77
CA MET A 173 5.25 -12.47 -19.31
C MET A 173 4.44 -11.51 -18.42
N LEU A 174 3.78 -10.54 -19.02
CA LEU A 174 2.74 -9.71 -18.41
C LEU A 174 1.40 -10.45 -18.49
N TYR A 175 0.42 -10.12 -17.64
CA TYR A 175 -0.95 -10.65 -17.69
C TYR A 175 -1.63 -10.57 -19.07
N THR A 176 -1.15 -9.68 -19.95
CA THR A 176 -1.60 -9.56 -21.34
C THR A 176 -0.94 -10.55 -22.31
N GLY A 177 -0.06 -11.44 -21.85
CA GLY A 177 0.77 -12.34 -22.67
C GLY A 177 2.01 -11.68 -23.30
N ARG A 178 2.22 -10.37 -23.10
CA ARG A 178 3.37 -9.65 -23.67
C ARG A 178 4.65 -9.92 -22.86
N THR A 179 5.80 -9.97 -23.52
CA THR A 179 7.09 -9.99 -22.83
C THR A 179 7.53 -8.58 -22.43
N VAL A 180 7.83 -8.40 -21.15
CA VAL A 180 8.22 -7.11 -20.54
C VAL A 180 9.34 -7.32 -19.51
N ARG A 181 9.96 -6.21 -19.06
CA ARG A 181 10.77 -6.22 -17.83
C ARG A 181 9.84 -6.27 -16.62
N HIS A 182 10.11 -7.15 -15.66
CA HIS A 182 9.25 -7.28 -14.48
C HIS A 182 9.25 -6.00 -13.65
N TYR A 183 8.09 -5.59 -13.14
CA TYR A 183 7.95 -4.40 -12.28
C TYR A 183 8.81 -4.47 -11.00
N GLY A 184 8.97 -5.65 -10.41
CA GLY A 184 9.84 -5.89 -9.25
C GLY A 184 11.32 -5.51 -9.45
N LEU A 185 11.79 -5.27 -10.68
CA LEU A 185 13.14 -4.77 -10.91
C LEU A 185 13.36 -3.32 -10.44
N ASN A 186 12.28 -2.54 -10.27
CA ASN A 186 12.37 -1.12 -9.93
C ASN A 186 13.07 -0.87 -8.58
N ASN A 187 12.70 -1.63 -7.55
CA ASN A 187 13.34 -1.61 -6.24
C ASN A 187 12.93 -2.85 -5.42
N HIS A 188 13.60 -3.08 -4.29
CA HIS A 188 13.34 -4.24 -3.43
C HIS A 188 11.95 -4.23 -2.76
N LYS A 189 11.28 -3.08 -2.69
CA LYS A 189 9.91 -2.97 -2.16
C LYS A 189 8.91 -3.55 -3.17
N GLU A 190 9.02 -3.16 -4.45
CA GLU A 190 8.19 -3.73 -5.52
C GLU A 190 8.44 -5.23 -5.67
N TYR A 191 9.71 -5.66 -5.66
CA TYR A 191 10.04 -7.09 -5.68
C TYR A 191 9.35 -7.87 -4.56
N PHE A 192 9.30 -7.31 -3.35
CA PHE A 192 8.60 -7.92 -2.22
C PHE A 192 7.07 -7.96 -2.42
N ALA A 193 6.47 -6.86 -2.87
CA ALA A 193 5.02 -6.76 -3.05
C ALA A 193 4.52 -7.68 -4.18
N GLU A 194 5.17 -7.63 -5.35
CA GLU A 194 4.89 -8.50 -6.50
C GLU A 194 5.02 -9.99 -6.15
N SER A 195 6.11 -10.35 -5.44
CA SER A 195 6.32 -11.74 -5.01
C SER A 195 5.31 -12.19 -3.95
N THR A 196 4.81 -11.26 -3.14
CA THR A 196 3.74 -11.55 -2.16
C THR A 196 2.43 -11.88 -2.89
N GLU A 197 2.11 -11.17 -3.97
CA GLU A 197 0.95 -11.50 -4.81
C GLU A 197 1.07 -12.89 -5.43
N ALA A 198 2.22 -13.20 -6.03
CA ALA A 198 2.46 -14.53 -6.60
C ALA A 198 2.38 -15.63 -5.53
N TYR A 199 2.92 -15.38 -4.35
CA TYR A 199 2.98 -16.38 -3.28
C TYR A 199 1.61 -16.68 -2.64
N LEU A 200 0.79 -15.64 -2.39
CA LEU A 200 -0.50 -15.79 -1.71
C LEU A 200 -1.67 -15.90 -2.67
N GLY A 201 -1.49 -15.53 -3.94
CA GLY A 201 -2.58 -15.32 -4.88
C GLY A 201 -2.16 -15.42 -6.34
N VAL A 202 -2.46 -14.35 -7.08
CA VAL A 202 -2.16 -14.22 -8.51
C VAL A 202 -1.55 -12.85 -8.75
N ASN A 203 -0.33 -12.82 -9.28
CA ASN A 203 0.35 -11.60 -9.72
C ASN A 203 -0.03 -11.21 -11.16
N ASP A 204 0.21 -9.98 -11.58
CA ASP A 204 0.01 -9.53 -12.97
C ASP A 204 1.29 -9.61 -13.83
N PHE A 205 2.43 -9.97 -13.23
CA PHE A 205 3.69 -10.34 -13.91
C PHE A 205 4.08 -11.77 -13.55
N TYR A 206 4.62 -12.52 -14.52
CA TYR A 206 5.21 -13.83 -14.26
C TYR A 206 6.42 -13.68 -13.31
N PRO A 207 6.48 -14.43 -12.20
CA PRO A 207 5.69 -15.60 -11.87
C PRO A 207 4.29 -15.22 -11.37
N PHE A 208 3.25 -15.79 -11.96
CA PHE A 208 1.87 -15.42 -11.67
C PHE A 208 1.37 -16.09 -10.40
N VAL A 209 1.85 -17.30 -10.09
CA VAL A 209 1.40 -18.08 -8.93
C VAL A 209 2.58 -18.68 -8.16
N ARG A 210 2.28 -19.15 -6.94
CA ARG A 210 3.24 -19.66 -5.97
C ARG A 210 4.18 -20.74 -6.51
N ALA A 211 3.64 -21.70 -7.25
CA ALA A 211 4.43 -22.79 -7.83
C ALA A 211 5.42 -22.31 -8.92
N GLU A 212 5.05 -21.24 -9.64
CA GLU A 212 5.95 -20.61 -10.60
C GLU A 212 7.03 -19.81 -9.88
N LEU A 213 6.67 -19.08 -8.81
CA LEU A 213 7.63 -18.37 -7.97
C LEU A 213 8.66 -19.33 -7.38
N GLU A 214 8.24 -20.50 -6.87
CA GLU A 214 9.13 -21.53 -6.34
C GLU A 214 10.15 -22.02 -7.38
N LYS A 215 9.73 -22.20 -8.64
CA LYS A 215 10.61 -22.69 -9.71
C LYS A 215 11.52 -21.60 -10.27
N HIS A 216 10.97 -20.40 -10.46
CA HIS A 216 11.65 -19.31 -11.16
C HIS A 216 12.56 -18.50 -10.24
N ASP A 217 12.10 -18.22 -9.01
CA ASP A 217 12.87 -17.53 -7.97
C ASP A 217 12.76 -18.28 -6.62
N PRO A 218 13.41 -19.45 -6.50
CA PRO A 218 13.38 -20.26 -5.27
C PRO A 218 13.96 -19.52 -4.06
N ARG A 219 14.78 -18.48 -4.28
CA ARG A 219 15.33 -17.65 -3.21
C ARG A 219 14.24 -16.78 -2.61
N MET A 220 13.48 -16.07 -3.45
CA MET A 220 12.37 -15.26 -2.98
C MET A 220 11.26 -16.10 -2.38
N TYR A 221 10.99 -17.27 -2.96
CA TYR A 221 10.04 -18.23 -2.39
C TYR A 221 10.35 -18.57 -0.93
N ARG A 222 11.64 -18.81 -0.59
CA ARG A 222 12.06 -19.04 0.80
C ARG A 222 11.87 -17.82 1.70
N VAL A 223 12.10 -16.61 1.17
CA VAL A 223 11.80 -15.37 1.90
C VAL A 223 10.30 -15.26 2.17
N MET A 224 9.44 -15.57 1.17
CA MET A 224 7.99 -15.58 1.34
C MET A 224 7.53 -16.60 2.39
N GLN A 225 8.08 -17.82 2.39
CA GLN A 225 7.80 -18.81 3.43
C GLN A 225 8.20 -18.32 4.83
N LYS A 226 9.33 -17.62 4.96
CA LYS A 226 9.78 -17.06 6.24
C LYS A 226 8.83 -15.96 6.73
N VAL A 227 8.43 -15.06 5.83
CA VAL A 227 7.57 -13.91 6.16
C VAL A 227 6.14 -14.35 6.40
N TRP A 228 5.53 -15.04 5.44
CA TRP A 228 4.11 -15.38 5.42
C TRP A 228 3.78 -16.75 6.01
N GLY A 229 4.79 -17.58 6.27
CA GLY A 229 4.58 -18.97 6.66
C GLY A 229 4.29 -19.87 5.45
N PRO A 230 4.31 -21.20 5.63
CA PRO A 230 3.96 -22.13 4.56
C PRO A 230 2.47 -22.04 4.25
N VAL A 231 2.14 -21.66 3.03
CA VAL A 231 0.78 -21.83 2.48
C VAL A 231 0.69 -23.26 1.93
N ARG A 232 -0.39 -23.99 2.22
CA ARG A 232 -0.62 -25.34 1.68
C ARG A 232 -1.80 -25.26 0.73
#